data_AF-A0AA48KF54-F1
#
_entry.id   AF-A0AA48KF54-F1
#
_cell.length_a   1.000
_cell.length_b   1.000
_cell.length_c   1.000
_cell.angle_alpha   90.00
_cell.angle_beta   90.00
_cell.angle_gamma   90.00
#
_symmetry.space_group_name_H-M   'P 1'
#
loop_
_entity.id
_entity.type
_entity.pdbx_description
1 polymer ?
#
loop_
_entity_poly.entity_id
_entity_poly.type
_entity_poly.pdbx_seq_one_letter_code
_entity_poly.pdbx_strand_id
1 'polypeptide(L)'
;MTELRRIQACKWTGSALAVVLLSATFSRWNAFKAAPGALTYAGILLALTALLALLASLAVVVYAEERARGRLNRSRPRLERWANRFFPRHEPESR
;
A
#
# COMPACT_ATOMS: atom_id res chain seq x y z
N MET A 1 8.20 -19.95 -7.51
CA MET A 1 8.07 -18.88 -8.53
C MET A 1 6.73 -18.13 -8.51
N THR A 2 5.66 -18.68 -7.94
CA THR A 2 4.31 -18.09 -7.93
C THR A 2 4.10 -16.93 -6.95
N GLU A 3 4.77 -16.91 -5.80
CA GLU A 3 4.62 -15.81 -4.82
C GLU A 3 5.12 -14.46 -5.33
N LEU A 4 6.27 -14.42 -6.01
CA LEU A 4 6.84 -13.16 -6.55
C LEU A 4 5.92 -12.50 -7.59
N ARG A 5 5.25 -13.30 -8.43
CA ARG A 5 4.25 -12.80 -9.38
C ARG A 5 3.03 -12.21 -8.68
N ARG A 6 2.55 -12.84 -7.60
CA ARG A 6 1.44 -12.31 -6.79
C ARG A 6 1.82 -10.98 -6.14
N ILE A 7 3.02 -10.88 -5.59
CA ILE A 7 3.54 -9.66 -4.96
C ILE A 7 3.67 -8.54 -6.00
N GLN A 8 4.19 -8.82 -7.20
CA GLN A 8 4.26 -7.85 -8.29
C GLN A 8 2.87 -7.38 -8.75
N ALA A 9 1.91 -8.30 -8.90
CA ALA A 9 0.54 -7.94 -9.25
C ALA A 9 -0.09 -7.03 -8.19
N CYS A 10 0.06 -7.38 -6.90
CA CYS A 10 -0.40 -6.57 -5.77
C CYS A 10 0.21 -5.16 -5.76
N LYS A 11 1.50 -5.05 -6.10
CA LYS A 11 2.19 -3.77 -6.27
C LYS A 11 1.57 -2.94 -7.39
N TRP A 12 1.36 -3.52 -8.57
CA TRP A 12 0.78 -2.80 -9.70
C TRP A 12 -0.65 -2.37 -9.44
N THR A 13 -1.48 -3.24 -8.87
CA THR A 13 -2.86 -2.89 -8.49
C THR A 13 -2.88 -1.83 -7.39
N GLY A 14 -2.00 -1.93 -6.39
CA GLY A 14 -1.86 -0.92 -5.35
C GLY A 14 -1.44 0.44 -5.91
N SER A 15 -0.43 0.48 -6.77
CA SER A 15 0.01 1.70 -7.42
C SER A 15 -1.09 2.33 -8.29
N ALA A 16 -1.82 1.53 -9.07
CA ALA A 16 -2.95 2.00 -9.87
C ALA A 16 -4.04 2.61 -8.98
N LEU A 17 -4.38 1.94 -7.88
CA LEU A 17 -5.36 2.46 -6.92
C LEU A 17 -4.89 3.76 -6.25
N ALA A 18 -3.59 3.88 -5.98
CA ALA A 18 -2.99 5.09 -5.43
C ALA A 18 -3.17 6.28 -6.38
N VAL A 19 -2.93 6.08 -7.68
CA VAL A 19 -3.12 7.11 -8.71
C VAL A 19 -4.59 7.52 -8.81
N VAL A 20 -5.53 6.58 -8.77
CA VAL A 20 -6.97 6.87 -8.79
C VAL A 20 -7.39 7.68 -7.56
N LEU A 21 -6.92 7.29 -6.37
CA LEU A 21 -7.17 8.02 -5.12
C LEU A 21 -6.57 9.43 -5.16
N LEU A 22 -5.35 9.58 -5.70
CA LEU A 22 -4.70 10.87 -5.87
C LEU A 22 -5.51 11.79 -6.78
N SER A 23 -5.98 11.26 -7.91
CA SER A 23 -6.82 11.98 -8.88
C SER A 23 -8.15 12.40 -8.25
N ALA A 24 -8.82 11.50 -7.51
CA ALA A 24 -10.05 11.80 -6.80
C ALA A 24 -9.84 12.87 -5.71
N THR A 25 -8.70 12.83 -5.00
CA THR A 25 -8.33 13.84 -4.01
C THR A 25 -8.13 15.20 -4.66
N PHE A 26 -7.45 15.24 -5.81
CA PHE A 26 -7.19 16.48 -6.55
C PHE A 26 -8.49 17.09 -7.12
N SER A 27 -9.40 16.25 -7.63
CA SER A 27 -10.73 16.68 -8.08
C SER A 27 -11.54 17.29 -6.93
N ARG A 28 -11.58 16.62 -5.77
CA ARG A 28 -12.27 17.14 -4.57
C ARG A 28 -11.62 18.41 -4.02
N TRP A 29 -10.30 18.53 -4.11
CA TRP A 29 -9.57 19.74 -3.73
C TRP A 29 -9.96 20.93 -4.61
N ASN A 30 -10.08 20.72 -5.92
CA ASN A 30 -10.57 21.76 -6.83
C ASN A 30 -12.04 22.11 -6.57
N ALA A 31 -12.90 21.13 -6.27
CA ALA A 31 -14.28 21.37 -5.86
C ALA A 31 -14.36 22.17 -4.56
N PHE A 32 -13.48 21.89 -3.59
CA PHE A 32 -13.39 22.64 -2.34
C PHE A 32 -12.94 24.09 -2.56
N LYS A 33 -12.00 24.34 -3.48
CA LYS A 33 -11.63 25.72 -3.87
C LYS A 33 -12.80 26.49 -4.49
N ALA A 34 -13.64 25.80 -5.27
CA ALA A 34 -14.80 26.43 -5.93
C ALA A 34 -15.97 26.66 -4.97
N ALA A 35 -16.22 25.74 -4.04
CA ALA A 35 -17.27 25.84 -3.04
C ALA A 35 -16.79 25.21 -1.72
N PRO A 36 -16.18 26.01 -0.83
CA PRO A 36 -15.68 25.50 0.44
C PRO A 36 -16.86 25.10 1.33
N GLY A 37 -16.84 23.86 1.81
CA GLY A 37 -17.89 23.30 2.67
C GLY A 37 -17.34 22.21 3.59
N ALA A 38 -17.99 22.01 4.74
CA ALA A 38 -17.57 21.00 5.70
C ALA A 38 -17.60 19.57 5.11
N LEU A 39 -18.58 19.29 4.24
CA LEU A 39 -18.71 17.99 3.56
C LEU A 39 -17.60 17.75 2.53
N THR A 40 -17.21 18.77 1.76
CA THR A 40 -16.10 18.68 0.80
C THR A 40 -14.77 18.51 1.51
N TYR A 41 -14.55 19.20 2.63
CA TYR A 41 -13.38 19.02 3.49
C TYR A 41 -13.28 17.60 4.07
N ALA A 42 -14.37 17.06 4.63
CA ALA A 42 -14.43 15.69 5.14
C ALA A 42 -14.13 14.66 4.03
N GLY A 43 -14.65 14.88 2.81
CA GLY A 43 -14.37 14.04 1.65
C GLY A 43 -12.90 14.05 1.20
N ILE A 44 -12.19 15.17 1.34
CA ILE A 44 -10.75 15.27 1.07
C ILE A 44 -9.94 14.53 2.14
N LEU A 45 -10.30 14.72 3.41
CA LEU A 45 -9.67 14.06 4.55
C LEU A 45 -9.75 12.53 4.42
N LEU A 46 -10.94 12.00 4.14
CA LEU A 46 -11.13 10.56 3.95
C LEU A 46 -10.30 10.01 2.77
N ALA A 47 -10.20 10.76 1.67
CA ALA A 47 -9.39 10.36 0.52
C ALA A 47 -7.89 10.34 0.85
N LEU A 48 -7.40 11.34 1.58
CA LEU A 48 -6.02 11.40 2.07
C LEU A 48 -5.70 10.27 3.05
N THR A 49 -6.61 9.97 3.99
CA THR A 49 -6.43 8.86 4.93
C THR A 49 -6.38 7.52 4.19
N ALA A 50 -7.27 7.31 3.22
CA ALA A 50 -7.26 6.11 2.39
C ALA A 50 -5.96 5.98 1.57
N LEU A 51 -5.47 7.09 1.00
CA LEU A 51 -4.19 7.13 0.27
C LEU A 51 -3.01 6.75 1.19
N LEU A 52 -2.95 7.31 2.40
CA LEU A 52 -1.89 7.00 3.37
C LEU A 52 -1.92 5.52 3.78
N ALA A 53 -3.11 4.98 4.05
CA ALA A 53 -3.28 3.56 4.37
C ALA A 53 -2.80 2.64 3.23
N LEU A 54 -3.08 3.04 1.99
CA LEU A 54 -2.65 2.32 0.80
C LEU A 54 -1.13 2.38 0.58
N LEU A 55 -0.51 3.53 0.81
CA LEU A 55 0.95 3.66 0.73
C LEU A 55 1.64 2.81 1.81
N ALA A 56 1.07 2.78 3.03
CA ALA A 56 1.57 1.94 4.11
C ALA A 56 1.48 0.44 3.75
N SER A 57 0.38 0.00 3.13
CA SER A 57 0.24 -1.40 2.70
C SER A 57 1.20 -1.75 1.55
N LEU A 58 1.38 -0.85 0.57
CA LEU A 58 2.38 -0.98 -0.49
C LEU A 58 3.80 -1.11 0.06
N ALA A 59 4.17 -0.33 1.08
CA ALA A 59 5.48 -0.43 1.73
C ALA A 59 5.70 -1.82 2.37
N VAL A 60 4.66 -2.41 2.96
CA VAL A 60 4.71 -3.79 3.48
C VAL A 60 4.90 -4.81 2.35
N VAL A 61 4.19 -4.64 1.22
CA VAL A 61 4.32 -5.51 0.03
C VAL A 61 5.74 -5.42 -0.56
N VAL A 62 6.30 -4.21 -0.68
CA VAL A 62 7.69 -3.99 -1.13
C VAL A 62 8.68 -4.71 -0.21
N TYR A 63 8.51 -4.53 1.10
CA TYR A 63 9.38 -5.17 2.09
C TYR A 63 9.30 -6.70 2.02
N ALA A 64 8.10 -7.27 1.86
CA ALA A 64 7.91 -8.71 1.67
C ALA A 64 8.64 -9.21 0.41
N GLU A 65 8.61 -8.43 -0.68
CA GLU A 65 9.32 -8.75 -1.92
C GLU A 65 10.85 -8.76 -1.73
N GLU A 66 11.40 -7.72 -1.10
CA GLU A 66 12.83 -7.60 -0.83
C GLU A 66 13.31 -8.72 0.11
N ARG A 67 12.48 -9.12 1.08
CA ARG A 67 12.72 -10.26 1.96
C ARG A 67 12.75 -11.57 1.19
N ALA A 68 11.78 -11.80 0.31
CA ALA A 68 11.70 -13.00 -0.52
C ALA A 68 12.90 -13.11 -1.48
N ARG A 69 13.39 -11.97 -1.98
CA ARG A 69 14.58 -11.87 -2.84
C ARG A 69 15.91 -11.93 -2.06
N GLY A 70 15.89 -12.01 -0.73
CA GLY A 70 17.08 -12.04 0.11
C GLY A 70 17.91 -10.75 0.09
N ARG A 71 17.33 -9.61 -0.34
CA ARG A 71 18.04 -8.31 -0.47
C ARG A 71 17.89 -7.40 0.76
N LEU A 72 17.23 -7.86 1.82
CA LEU A 72 17.07 -7.06 3.04
C LEU A 72 18.36 -7.05 3.86
N ASN A 73 19.03 -5.90 3.87
CA ASN A 73 20.28 -5.69 4.61
C ASN A 73 20.06 -5.40 6.12
N ARG A 74 18.81 -5.19 6.55
CA ARG A 74 18.44 -4.92 7.95
C ARG A 74 17.01 -5.38 8.25
N SER A 75 16.84 -6.16 9.30
CA SER A 75 15.53 -6.61 9.80
C SER A 75 14.75 -5.43 10.36
N ARG A 76 13.58 -5.11 9.78
CA ARG A 76 12.66 -4.10 10.33
C ARG A 76 11.50 -4.82 11.04
N PRO A 77 11.52 -4.95 12.37
CA PRO A 77 10.59 -5.83 13.11
C PRO A 77 9.11 -5.41 13.03
N ARG A 78 8.83 -4.13 12.72
CA ARG A 78 7.45 -3.67 12.45
C ARG A 78 6.96 -4.14 11.08
N LEU A 79 7.73 -3.91 10.02
CA LEU A 79 7.37 -4.33 8.67
C LEU A 79 7.39 -5.85 8.53
N GLU A 80 8.26 -6.54 9.25
CA GLU A 80 8.33 -8.00 9.24
C GLU A 80 7.10 -8.66 9.85
N ARG A 81 6.61 -8.16 11.00
CA ARG A 81 5.35 -8.65 11.60
C ARG A 81 4.16 -8.44 10.66
N TRP A 82 4.10 -7.29 9.99
CA TRP A 82 3.06 -7.01 9.01
C TRP A 82 3.20 -7.91 7.77
N ALA A 83 4.39 -7.99 7.19
CA ALA A 83 4.66 -8.83 6.02
C ALA A 83 4.34 -10.30 6.30
N ASN A 84 4.74 -10.87 7.44
CA ASN A 84 4.39 -12.24 7.82
C ASN A 84 2.87 -12.46 7.95
N ARG A 85 2.11 -11.44 8.36
CA ARG A 85 0.66 -11.55 8.53
C ARG A 85 -0.08 -11.60 7.19
N PHE A 86 0.41 -10.86 6.19
CA PHE A 86 -0.21 -10.79 4.85
C PHE A 86 0.40 -11.78 3.84
N PHE A 87 1.69 -12.09 4.00
CA PHE A 87 2.48 -12.98 3.15
C PHE A 87 3.28 -13.94 4.05
N PRO A 88 2.62 -14.93 4.68
CA PRO A 88 3.30 -15.91 5.50
C PRO A 88 4.21 -16.77 4.62
N ARG A 89 5.52 -16.69 4.86
CA ARG A 89 6.51 -17.52 4.18
C ARG A 89 6.22 -18.98 4.55
N HIS A 90 5.69 -19.76 3.61
CA HIS A 90 5.62 -21.20 3.77
C HIS A 90 7.04 -21.72 3.54
N GLU A 91 7.81 -21.86 4.62
CA GLU A 91 9.01 -22.66 4.55
C GLU A 91 8.56 -24.09 4.21
N PRO A 92 9.07 -24.68 3.12
CA PRO A 92 8.83 -26.09 2.89
C PRO A 92 9.40 -26.81 4.10
N GLU A 93 8.53 -27.52 4.82
CA GLU A 93 8.89 -28.42 5.91
C GLU A 93 9.88 -29.44 5.33
N SER A 94 11.17 -29.15 5.44
CA SER A 94 12.24 -30.07 5.06
C SER A 94 12.31 -31.14 6.15
N ARG A 95 11.53 -32.20 5.97
CA ARG A 95 11.82 -33.52 6.54
C ARG A 95 12.78 -34.26 5.63
#